data_AF-A0ABC8RLD0-F1
#
_entry.id   AF-A0ABC8RLD0-F1
#
_cell.length_a   1.000
_cell.length_b   1.000
_cell.length_c   1.000
_cell.angle_alpha   90.00
_cell.angle_beta   90.00
_cell.angle_gamma   90.00
#
_symmetry.space_group_name_H-M   'P 1'
#
loop_
_entity.id
_entity.type
_entity.pdbx_description
1 polymer ?
#
loop_
_entity_poly.entity_id
_entity_poly.type
_entity_poly.pdbx_seq_one_letter_code
_entity_poly.pdbx_strand_id
1 'polypeptide(L)'
;MHNFSTVRTPFRYGPYTTDLFFFYNCTLPYDKETYEVDCASTSSHHSFAIFHTELLKHWNYSAESCQSLVNVVVEADDLNRLLEMNFTGILKKGFVLQWDALACSKCQSSGGSCGSYNYEFVCFCDDHLHHRTCKDALSAATVSALVIFLIFFFYHRRHRKCYAASSFISQDVSSYPTSVTDLEKAAKSGLPTWTTRMSIAIETASVLAYLHASDVIHRDVKTNNILLDNNFSVKVADFGLSRLFPTDVSHVSTAPQGTPGYVDPEYHQCYQLTDKSDVYSFGVVLIELISSKPSLDITRHRHEITLSNMAINKIQKNALHELVDPSLGFESDCKVRELITDIAELAFQCLKNGRGMRPSMKEVLEVLKEIQSKDYGIQKTEGGGISSR
;
A
#
# COMPACT_ATOMS: atom_id res chain seq x y z
N MET A 1 -13.63 8.94 2.50
CA MET A 1 -13.03 9.85 1.49
C MET A 1 -12.52 11.07 2.22
N HIS A 2 -11.26 11.49 2.02
CA HIS A 2 -11.04 12.93 2.09
C HIS A 2 -11.86 13.52 0.95
N ASN A 3 -12.74 14.45 1.28
CA ASN A 3 -13.38 15.29 0.30
C ASN A 3 -12.24 15.88 -0.56
N PHE A 4 -12.05 15.38 -1.79
CA PHE A 4 -10.98 15.86 -2.66
C PHE A 4 -11.35 17.29 -3.02
N SER A 5 -10.89 18.22 -2.19
CA SER A 5 -11.23 19.62 -2.34
C SER A 5 -10.35 20.17 -3.45
N THR A 6 -10.91 20.22 -4.64
CA THR A 6 -10.36 20.97 -5.78
C THR A 6 -10.22 22.46 -5.46
N VAL A 7 -10.82 22.95 -4.36
CA VAL A 7 -10.78 24.36 -3.93
C VAL A 7 -9.35 24.90 -3.80
N ARG A 8 -8.38 24.06 -3.43
CA ARG A 8 -6.97 24.47 -3.31
C ARG A 8 -6.09 23.97 -4.44
N THR A 9 -6.63 23.27 -5.43
CA THR A 9 -5.86 22.76 -6.57
C THR A 9 -6.21 23.55 -7.83
N PRO A 10 -5.34 23.59 -8.85
CA PRO A 10 -5.67 24.28 -10.10
C PRO A 10 -6.65 23.48 -10.97
N PHE A 11 -7.10 22.30 -10.49
CA PHE A 11 -7.98 21.39 -11.22
C PHE A 11 -9.43 21.65 -10.87
N ARG A 12 -10.33 21.52 -11.85
CA ARG A 12 -11.79 21.54 -11.67
C ARG A 12 -12.36 20.22 -12.16
N TYR A 13 -13.53 19.81 -11.70
CA TYR A 13 -14.22 18.69 -12.32
C TYR A 13 -14.58 19.03 -13.77
N GLY A 14 -14.49 18.02 -14.64
CA GLY A 14 -14.92 18.15 -16.02
C GLY A 14 -16.41 18.46 -16.13
N PRO A 15 -16.88 18.94 -17.29
CA PRO A 15 -18.27 19.40 -17.46
C PRO A 15 -19.31 18.27 -17.38
N TYR A 16 -18.90 17.01 -17.52
CA TYR A 16 -19.78 15.84 -17.54
C TYR A 16 -19.52 14.96 -16.31
N THR A 17 -19.75 15.49 -15.11
CA THR A 17 -19.66 14.72 -13.86
C THR A 17 -20.96 14.80 -13.08
N THR A 18 -21.30 13.73 -12.37
CA THR A 18 -22.44 13.66 -11.46
C THR A 18 -22.03 13.01 -10.14
N ASP A 19 -22.85 13.17 -9.11
CA ASP A 19 -22.65 12.54 -7.80
C ASP A 19 -23.42 11.22 -7.72
N LEU A 20 -22.73 10.15 -7.30
CA LEU A 20 -23.34 8.89 -6.90
C LEU A 20 -23.27 8.79 -5.37
N PHE A 21 -24.43 8.75 -4.72
CA PHE A 21 -24.57 8.70 -3.27
C PHE A 21 -24.82 7.27 -2.80
N PHE A 22 -23.96 6.78 -1.90
CA PHE A 22 -24.08 5.49 -1.25
C PHE A 22 -24.64 5.66 0.17
N PHE A 23 -25.70 4.92 0.46
CA PHE A 23 -26.35 4.81 1.75
C PHE A 23 -26.04 3.44 2.33
N TYR A 24 -25.49 3.39 3.53
CA TYR A 24 -25.07 2.15 4.17
C TYR A 24 -25.80 1.91 5.48
N ASN A 25 -26.10 0.63 5.71
CA ASN A 25 -26.65 0.12 6.96
C ASN A 25 -27.95 0.84 7.37
N CYS A 26 -28.88 0.99 6.43
CA CYS A 26 -30.16 1.65 6.64
C CYS A 26 -31.20 0.69 7.22
N THR A 27 -31.96 1.14 8.22
CA THR A 27 -33.02 0.34 8.86
C THR A 27 -34.29 0.20 8.02
N LEU A 28 -34.47 1.05 7.01
CA LEU A 28 -35.59 1.01 6.08
C LEU A 28 -35.11 0.61 4.67
N PRO A 29 -35.75 -0.37 4.01
CA PRO A 29 -35.48 -0.68 2.62
C PRO A 29 -35.93 0.47 1.70
N TYR A 30 -35.32 0.57 0.53
CA TYR A 30 -35.69 1.53 -0.49
C TYR A 30 -35.91 0.80 -1.83
N ASP A 31 -37.17 0.52 -2.14
CA ASP A 31 -37.57 -0.40 -3.23
C ASP A 31 -37.73 0.29 -4.61
N LYS A 32 -36.95 1.34 -4.88
CA LYS A 32 -37.01 2.11 -6.14
C LYS A 32 -35.71 1.98 -6.93
N GLU A 33 -35.63 2.65 -8.08
CA GLU A 33 -34.44 2.69 -8.95
C GLU A 33 -33.19 3.02 -8.11
N THR A 34 -32.45 1.97 -7.81
CA THR A 34 -31.25 1.98 -6.99
C THR A 34 -30.27 0.98 -7.51
N TYR A 35 -29.02 1.19 -7.14
CA TYR A 35 -28.01 0.16 -7.22
C TYR A 35 -27.90 -0.50 -5.85
N GLU A 36 -28.42 -1.72 -5.73
CA GLU A 36 -28.29 -2.49 -4.49
C GLU A 36 -26.81 -2.80 -4.21
N VAL A 37 -26.42 -2.70 -2.94
CA VAL A 37 -25.07 -3.03 -2.47
C VAL A 37 -25.16 -4.28 -1.59
N ASP A 38 -25.46 -5.42 -2.23
CA ASP A 38 -25.82 -6.69 -1.58
C ASP A 38 -24.86 -7.10 -0.46
N CYS A 39 -23.56 -6.95 -0.69
CA CYS A 39 -22.55 -7.40 0.25
C CYS A 39 -22.41 -6.50 1.49
N ALA A 40 -23.03 -5.31 1.48
CA ALA A 40 -23.20 -4.45 2.64
C ALA A 40 -24.65 -4.45 3.17
N SER A 41 -25.52 -5.29 2.61
CA SER A 41 -26.90 -5.50 3.05
C SER A 41 -27.01 -6.77 3.90
N THR A 42 -27.95 -6.76 4.84
CA THR A 42 -28.34 -7.90 5.69
C THR A 42 -29.86 -8.01 5.70
N SER A 43 -30.42 -9.00 6.39
CA SER A 43 -31.88 -9.16 6.49
C SER A 43 -32.60 -8.01 7.19
N SER A 44 -31.89 -7.20 7.99
CA SER A 44 -32.46 -6.10 8.77
C SER A 44 -31.87 -4.72 8.44
N HIS A 45 -30.81 -4.67 7.64
CA HIS A 45 -30.17 -3.42 7.26
C HIS A 45 -29.81 -3.41 5.77
N HIS A 46 -30.18 -2.35 5.08
CA HIS A 46 -30.06 -2.23 3.63
C HIS A 46 -28.99 -1.23 3.24
N SER A 47 -28.24 -1.53 2.18
CA SER A 47 -27.26 -0.64 1.58
C SER A 47 -27.52 -0.49 0.09
N PHE A 48 -27.55 0.75 -0.40
CA PHE A 48 -27.90 1.05 -1.80
C PHE A 48 -27.24 2.35 -2.27
N ALA A 49 -27.21 2.58 -3.58
CA ALA A 49 -26.72 3.82 -4.18
C ALA A 49 -27.72 4.47 -5.15
N ILE A 50 -27.69 5.80 -5.23
CA ILE A 50 -28.53 6.64 -6.10
C ILE A 50 -27.76 7.85 -6.66
N PHE A 51 -28.15 8.34 -7.84
CA PHE A 51 -27.55 9.54 -8.43
C PHE A 51 -28.13 10.86 -7.90
N HIS A 52 -29.38 10.86 -7.44
CA HIS A 52 -30.06 12.09 -7.02
C HIS A 52 -30.72 11.88 -5.68
N THR A 53 -30.18 12.53 -4.64
CA THR A 53 -30.78 12.53 -3.29
C THR A 53 -32.17 13.14 -3.26
N GLU A 54 -32.54 13.97 -4.24
CA GLU A 54 -33.90 14.49 -4.41
C GLU A 54 -34.94 13.39 -4.64
N LEU A 55 -34.54 12.22 -5.16
CA LEU A 55 -35.43 11.06 -5.25
C LEU A 55 -35.88 10.57 -3.86
N LEU A 56 -35.02 10.69 -2.84
CA LEU A 56 -35.39 10.29 -1.47
C LEU A 56 -36.55 11.14 -0.94
N LYS A 57 -36.52 12.46 -1.19
CA LYS A 57 -37.60 13.37 -0.78
C LYS A 57 -38.88 13.06 -1.54
N HIS A 58 -38.79 12.77 -2.84
CA HIS A 58 -39.95 12.40 -3.65
C HIS A 58 -40.69 11.18 -3.10
N TRP A 59 -39.94 10.21 -2.58
CA TRP A 59 -40.47 8.98 -2.00
C TRP A 59 -40.61 8.99 -0.47
N ASN A 60 -40.48 10.17 0.16
CA ASN A 60 -40.57 10.36 1.61
C ASN A 60 -39.64 9.43 2.42
N TYR A 61 -38.47 9.12 1.88
CA TYR A 61 -37.46 8.30 2.56
C TYR A 61 -36.57 9.17 3.47
N SER A 62 -36.38 8.73 4.72
CA SER A 62 -35.49 9.41 5.66
C SER A 62 -34.08 8.86 5.57
N ALA A 63 -33.15 9.70 5.09
CA ALA A 63 -31.71 9.40 5.09
C ALA A 63 -31.14 9.19 6.50
N GLU A 64 -31.81 9.69 7.56
CA GLU A 64 -31.42 9.47 8.96
C GLU A 64 -31.57 8.01 9.40
N SER A 65 -32.32 7.21 8.64
CA SER A 65 -32.42 5.76 8.88
C SER A 65 -31.10 5.02 8.59
N CYS A 66 -30.14 5.67 7.92
CA CYS A 66 -28.86 5.14 7.48
C CYS A 66 -27.71 5.58 8.41
N GLN A 67 -26.81 4.65 8.72
CA GLN A 67 -25.66 4.92 9.59
C GLN A 67 -24.57 5.73 8.88
N SER A 68 -24.37 5.51 7.59
CA SER A 68 -23.30 6.15 6.84
C SER A 68 -23.76 6.56 5.44
N LEU A 69 -23.31 7.74 5.01
CA LEU A 69 -23.57 8.34 3.71
C LEU A 69 -22.25 8.73 3.06
N VAL A 70 -22.02 8.28 1.82
CA VAL A 70 -20.82 8.62 1.05
C VAL A 70 -21.20 9.14 -0.32
N ASN A 71 -20.67 10.31 -0.69
CA ASN A 71 -20.77 10.90 -2.04
C ASN A 71 -19.57 10.44 -2.87
N VAL A 72 -19.78 10.09 -4.14
CA VAL A 72 -18.70 9.82 -5.11
C VAL A 72 -18.95 10.55 -6.42
N VAL A 73 -18.03 11.42 -6.83
CA VAL A 73 -18.08 12.07 -8.15
C VAL A 73 -17.69 11.06 -9.24
N VAL A 74 -18.51 10.93 -10.27
CA VAL A 74 -18.30 10.02 -11.40
C VAL A 74 -18.56 10.72 -12.75
N GLU A 75 -17.93 10.24 -13.80
CA GLU A 75 -18.13 10.69 -15.18
C GLU A 75 -19.52 10.28 -15.70
N ALA A 76 -20.24 11.26 -16.25
CA ALA A 76 -21.64 11.17 -16.69
C ALA A 76 -21.85 11.74 -18.10
N ASP A 77 -20.95 11.37 -19.01
CA ASP A 77 -21.05 11.63 -20.45
C ASP A 77 -22.33 11.05 -21.09
N ASP A 78 -22.85 9.93 -20.57
CA ASP A 78 -24.09 9.29 -21.03
C ASP A 78 -24.88 8.70 -19.84
N LEU A 79 -25.91 9.43 -19.39
CA LEU A 79 -26.71 9.04 -18.23
C LEU A 79 -27.55 7.77 -18.47
N ASN A 80 -28.02 7.54 -19.70
CA ASN A 80 -28.81 6.34 -20.02
C ASN A 80 -27.94 5.10 -19.90
N ARG A 81 -26.71 5.18 -20.40
CA ARG A 81 -25.73 4.10 -20.23
C ARG A 81 -25.34 3.88 -18.78
N LEU A 82 -25.26 4.92 -17.96
CA LEU A 82 -25.00 4.77 -16.52
C LEU A 82 -26.12 3.98 -15.82
N LEU A 83 -27.39 4.23 -16.17
CA LEU A 83 -28.55 3.52 -15.61
C LEU A 83 -28.57 2.02 -15.95
N GLU A 84 -27.98 1.63 -17.07
CA GLU A 84 -27.85 0.22 -17.47
C GLU A 84 -26.63 -0.49 -16.85
N MET A 85 -25.68 0.26 -16.28
CA MET A 85 -24.47 -0.29 -15.68
C MET A 85 -24.68 -0.65 -14.21
N ASN A 86 -23.92 -1.63 -13.71
CA ASN A 86 -23.81 -1.81 -12.27
C ASN A 86 -22.96 -0.68 -11.64
N PHE A 87 -23.20 -0.37 -10.36
CA PHE A 87 -22.44 0.68 -9.66
C PHE A 87 -20.93 0.45 -9.68
N THR A 88 -20.49 -0.81 -9.73
CA THR A 88 -19.10 -1.22 -9.91
C THR A 88 -18.49 -0.64 -11.20
N GLY A 89 -19.20 -0.79 -12.33
CA GLY A 89 -18.78 -0.26 -13.62
C GLY A 89 -18.77 1.26 -13.64
N ILE A 90 -19.75 1.89 -12.98
CA ILE A 90 -19.83 3.35 -12.84
C ILE A 90 -18.61 3.89 -12.09
N LEU A 91 -18.27 3.29 -10.95
CA LEU A 91 -17.11 3.70 -10.14
C LEU A 91 -15.77 3.50 -10.88
N LYS A 92 -15.69 2.51 -11.78
CA LYS A 92 -14.51 2.29 -12.62
C LYS A 92 -14.30 3.34 -13.70
N LYS A 93 -15.35 4.07 -14.13
CA LYS A 93 -15.18 5.21 -15.06
C LYS A 93 -14.40 6.34 -14.40
N GLY A 94 -14.48 6.47 -13.07
CA GLY A 94 -13.81 7.55 -12.34
C GLY A 94 -14.42 8.91 -12.69
N PHE A 95 -13.62 9.96 -12.70
CA PHE A 95 -14.03 11.31 -13.09
C PHE A 95 -12.89 12.02 -13.82
N VAL A 96 -13.24 12.98 -14.67
CA VAL A 96 -12.27 13.81 -15.39
C VAL A 96 -12.00 15.08 -14.59
N LEU A 97 -10.73 15.44 -14.46
CA LEU A 97 -10.31 16.75 -13.97
C LEU A 97 -9.86 17.62 -15.15
N GLN A 98 -10.43 18.81 -15.25
CA GLN A 98 -10.03 19.84 -16.19
C GLN A 98 -9.03 20.77 -15.53
N TRP A 99 -7.91 21.02 -16.19
CA TRP A 99 -6.92 21.98 -15.75
C TRP A 99 -6.90 23.16 -16.72
N ASP A 100 -7.30 24.35 -16.25
CA ASP A 100 -7.15 25.56 -17.03
C ASP A 100 -5.74 26.13 -16.82
N ALA A 101 -4.81 25.62 -17.61
CA ALA A 101 -3.41 25.97 -17.55
C ALA A 101 -3.15 27.30 -18.28
N LEU A 102 -3.56 28.41 -17.66
CA LEU A 102 -3.28 29.77 -18.13
C LEU A 102 -1.76 29.91 -18.36
N ALA A 103 -1.36 30.11 -19.63
CA ALA A 103 0.01 30.15 -20.14
C ALA A 103 0.64 28.82 -20.62
N CYS A 104 -0.10 27.70 -20.65
CA CYS A 104 0.40 26.44 -21.19
C CYS A 104 0.83 26.53 -22.66
N SER A 105 0.10 27.28 -23.49
CA SER A 105 0.47 27.50 -24.89
C SER A 105 1.85 28.15 -25.05
N LYS A 106 2.25 29.03 -24.11
CA LYS A 106 3.59 29.65 -24.11
C LYS A 106 4.66 28.63 -23.70
N CYS A 107 4.39 27.84 -22.67
CA CYS A 107 5.27 26.76 -22.23
C CYS A 107 5.53 25.74 -23.35
N GLN A 108 4.46 25.22 -23.97
CA GLN A 108 4.55 24.25 -25.06
C GLN A 108 5.27 24.81 -26.29
N SER A 109 4.97 26.05 -26.70
CA SER A 109 5.66 26.70 -27.82
C SER A 109 7.15 26.98 -27.54
N SER A 110 7.55 27.02 -26.27
CA SER A 110 8.96 27.13 -25.88
C SER A 110 9.69 25.79 -25.75
N GLY A 111 9.00 24.66 -25.95
CA GLY A 111 9.56 23.30 -25.85
C GLY A 111 9.32 22.61 -24.50
N GLY A 112 8.51 23.19 -23.62
CA GLY A 112 8.24 22.65 -22.28
C GLY A 112 6.92 21.91 -22.15
N SER A 113 6.77 21.19 -21.04
CA SER A 113 5.52 20.55 -20.63
C SER A 113 4.87 21.33 -19.49
N CYS A 114 3.58 21.59 -19.59
CA CYS A 114 2.85 22.32 -18.56
C CYS A 114 2.58 21.41 -17.36
N GLY A 115 2.74 21.91 -16.14
CA GLY A 115 2.13 21.29 -14.98
C GLY A 115 2.00 22.24 -13.79
N SER A 116 1.88 21.69 -12.60
CA SER A 116 1.67 22.44 -11.36
C SER A 116 2.65 21.96 -10.29
N TYR A 117 3.25 22.90 -9.56
CA TYR A 117 4.10 22.65 -8.39
C TYR A 117 3.67 23.58 -7.27
N ASN A 118 3.42 23.05 -6.06
CA ASN A 118 2.89 23.82 -4.92
C ASN A 118 1.67 24.70 -5.27
N TYR A 119 0.75 24.17 -6.07
CA TYR A 119 -0.47 24.86 -6.53
C TYR A 119 -0.25 26.06 -7.48
N GLU A 120 0.97 26.28 -7.95
CA GLU A 120 1.29 27.29 -8.96
C GLU A 120 1.59 26.64 -10.32
N PHE A 121 1.24 27.34 -11.41
CA PHE A 121 1.60 26.92 -12.77
C PHE A 121 3.12 26.91 -12.94
N VAL A 122 3.65 25.81 -13.49
CA VAL A 122 5.05 25.67 -13.88
C VAL A 122 5.17 25.09 -15.28
N CYS A 123 6.25 25.45 -15.95
CA CYS A 123 6.69 24.91 -17.22
C CYS A 123 7.91 24.01 -16.96
N PHE A 124 7.73 22.71 -17.18
CA PHE A 124 8.79 21.71 -17.09
C PHE A 124 9.63 21.74 -18.35
N CYS A 125 10.91 22.04 -18.19
CA CYS A 125 11.89 22.14 -19.26
C CYS A 125 13.05 21.16 -18.99
N ASP A 126 13.84 20.84 -20.00
CA ASP A 126 14.94 19.87 -19.87
C ASP A 126 16.04 20.32 -18.90
N ASP A 127 16.14 21.63 -18.66
CA ASP A 127 17.08 22.22 -17.70
C ASP A 127 16.48 22.28 -16.29
N HIS A 128 15.41 23.08 -16.09
CA HIS A 128 14.84 23.39 -14.78
C HIS A 128 13.35 23.74 -14.88
N LEU A 129 12.72 23.98 -13.72
CA LEU A 129 11.36 24.50 -13.61
C LEU A 129 11.32 26.00 -13.96
N HIS A 130 10.49 26.37 -14.92
CA HIS A 130 10.27 27.76 -15.33
C HIS A 130 8.83 28.22 -15.01
N HIS A 131 8.61 29.51 -14.80
CA HIS A 131 7.26 30.02 -14.49
C HIS A 131 6.35 30.21 -15.71
N ARG A 132 6.89 30.29 -16.94
CA ARG A 132 6.09 30.54 -18.16
C ARG A 132 6.60 29.87 -19.44
N THR A 133 7.91 29.85 -19.68
CA THR A 133 8.54 29.36 -20.91
C THR A 133 9.93 28.79 -20.61
N CYS A 134 10.38 27.78 -21.37
CA CYS A 134 11.74 27.20 -21.32
C CYS A 134 12.83 28.08 -21.96
N LYS A 135 12.49 29.34 -22.24
CA LYS A 135 13.39 30.33 -22.80
C LYS A 135 13.37 31.51 -21.85
N ASP A 136 14.50 31.76 -21.19
CA ASP A 136 14.65 32.83 -20.23
C ASP A 136 14.29 34.19 -20.86
N ALA A 137 13.45 34.96 -20.16
CA ALA A 137 13.53 36.40 -20.26
C ALA A 137 14.81 36.81 -19.53
N LEU A 138 15.86 37.10 -20.30
CA LEU A 138 17.16 37.57 -19.83
C LEU A 138 16.99 38.76 -18.85
N SER A 139 16.92 38.48 -17.55
CA SER A 139 16.93 39.51 -16.53
C SER A 139 18.38 39.87 -16.21
N ALA A 140 18.67 41.16 -16.33
CA ALA A 140 20.00 41.74 -16.21
C ALA A 140 20.63 41.47 -14.83
N ALA A 141 21.46 40.44 -14.71
CA ALA A 141 22.26 40.21 -13.50
C ALA A 141 23.66 39.63 -13.79
N THR A 142 24.18 39.70 -15.02
CA THR A 142 25.48 39.12 -15.38
C THR A 142 26.67 40.08 -15.34
N VAL A 143 26.47 41.37 -15.07
CA VAL A 143 27.59 42.34 -15.03
C VAL A 143 28.31 42.37 -13.68
N SER A 144 27.67 41.92 -12.59
CA SER A 144 28.25 42.02 -11.24
C SER A 144 29.23 40.90 -10.89
N ALA A 145 29.07 39.70 -11.45
CA ALA A 145 29.89 38.53 -11.09
C ALA A 145 31.30 38.59 -11.68
N LEU A 146 31.47 39.15 -12.89
CA LEU A 146 32.77 39.27 -13.55
C LEU A 146 33.70 40.25 -12.82
N VAL A 147 33.14 41.32 -12.23
CA VAL A 147 33.91 42.30 -11.45
C VAL A 147 34.41 41.69 -10.14
N ILE A 148 33.56 40.93 -9.44
CA ILE A 148 33.94 40.24 -8.20
C ILE A 148 34.98 39.14 -8.48
N PHE A 149 34.82 38.39 -9.58
CA PHE A 149 35.79 37.36 -9.98
C PHE A 149 37.15 37.97 -10.33
N LEU A 150 37.19 39.11 -11.01
CA LEU A 150 38.45 39.81 -11.31
C LEU A 150 39.12 40.36 -10.04
N ILE A 151 38.34 40.95 -9.11
CA ILE A 151 38.87 41.42 -7.82
C ILE A 151 39.42 40.25 -7.00
N PHE A 152 38.69 39.14 -6.92
CA PHE A 152 39.13 37.93 -6.22
C PHE A 152 40.35 37.29 -6.90
N PHE A 153 40.39 37.27 -8.24
CA PHE A 153 41.52 36.73 -9.02
C PHE A 153 42.80 37.55 -8.80
N PHE A 154 42.72 38.89 -8.79
CA PHE A 154 43.87 39.75 -8.49
C PHE A 154 44.29 39.68 -7.01
N TYR A 155 43.33 39.55 -6.09
CA TYR A 155 43.58 39.35 -4.66
C TYR A 155 44.30 38.00 -4.39
N HIS A 156 43.81 36.91 -4.99
CA HIS A 156 44.38 35.57 -4.83
C HIS A 156 45.74 35.40 -5.52
N ARG A 157 45.94 36.05 -6.69
CA ARG A 157 47.20 36.00 -7.43
C ARG A 157 48.35 36.74 -6.72
N ARG A 158 48.04 37.67 -5.80
CA ARG A 158 49.04 38.39 -5.00
C ARG A 158 49.48 37.63 -3.73
N HIS A 159 48.71 36.64 -3.28
CA HIS A 159 48.90 35.97 -1.96
C HIS A 159 49.30 34.48 -1.99
N ARG A 160 49.62 33.90 -3.16
CA ARG A 160 50.17 32.52 -3.23
C ARG A 160 51.51 32.48 -3.97
N LYS A 161 52.56 32.95 -3.28
CA LYS A 161 53.90 32.41 -3.41
C LYS A 161 54.24 31.69 -2.10
N CYS A 162 54.93 30.56 -2.25
CA CYS A 162 55.62 29.77 -1.24
C CYS A 162 54.88 28.55 -0.66
N TYR A 163 55.61 27.44 -0.77
CA TYR A 163 55.55 26.15 -0.09
C TYR A 163 54.76 25.00 -0.73
N ALA A 164 55.44 23.86 -0.73
CA ALA A 164 55.39 22.75 -1.66
C ALA A 164 55.23 21.41 -0.90
N ALA A 165 55.09 20.33 -1.69
CA ALA A 165 55.12 18.89 -1.36
C ALA A 165 53.85 18.31 -0.69
N SER A 166 53.11 17.40 -1.34
CA SER A 166 53.29 15.92 -1.52
C SER A 166 53.06 15.17 -0.18
N SER A 167 52.39 14.03 -0.02
CA SER A 167 51.81 12.97 -0.87
C SER A 167 51.03 11.98 0.05
N PHE A 168 50.07 11.24 -0.52
CA PHE A 168 49.65 9.83 -0.26
C PHE A 168 49.88 9.13 1.11
N ILE A 169 48.88 8.34 1.57
CA ILE A 169 48.82 6.85 1.60
C ILE A 169 47.62 6.36 2.47
N SER A 170 47.03 5.23 2.06
CA SER A 170 45.92 4.42 2.62
C SER A 170 46.33 3.52 3.80
N GLN A 171 45.40 3.13 4.68
CA GLN A 171 45.41 1.79 5.31
C GLN A 171 44.09 1.36 5.99
N ASP A 172 43.80 0.06 5.87
CA ASP A 172 42.70 -0.73 6.45
C ASP A 172 42.92 -1.19 7.92
N VAL A 173 41.84 -1.76 8.50
CA VAL A 173 41.71 -3.03 9.29
C VAL A 173 41.11 -2.92 10.73
N SER A 174 40.17 -3.85 11.01
CA SER A 174 39.91 -4.60 12.28
C SER A 174 38.49 -4.38 12.87
N SER A 175 37.47 -5.25 12.73
CA SER A 175 37.18 -6.65 13.18
C SER A 175 36.80 -6.84 14.67
N TYR A 176 35.61 -7.42 14.96
CA TYR A 176 35.31 -8.48 15.98
C TYR A 176 33.92 -9.14 15.70
N PRO A 177 33.63 -10.39 16.14
CA PRO A 177 32.74 -11.38 15.48
C PRO A 177 31.48 -11.82 16.27
N THR A 178 30.46 -12.38 15.57
CA THR A 178 29.59 -13.46 16.11
C THR A 178 28.86 -14.26 15.01
N SER A 179 28.91 -15.60 15.13
CA SER A 179 28.23 -16.70 14.41
C SER A 179 27.81 -16.50 12.94
N VAL A 180 28.76 -16.69 12.03
CA VAL A 180 28.58 -16.62 10.57
C VAL A 180 28.15 -17.97 9.96
N THR A 181 28.14 -19.05 10.73
CA THR A 181 28.00 -20.43 10.20
C THR A 181 26.61 -20.74 9.63
N ASP A 182 25.55 -20.08 10.11
CA ASP A 182 24.19 -20.25 9.58
C ASP A 182 23.88 -19.27 8.43
N LEU A 183 24.52 -18.10 8.42
CA LEU A 183 24.40 -17.09 7.36
C LEU A 183 25.13 -17.52 6.08
N GLU A 184 26.32 -18.14 6.21
CA GLU A 184 27.10 -18.61 5.06
C GLU A 184 26.47 -19.79 4.32
N LYS A 185 25.65 -20.60 5.02
CA LYS A 185 24.93 -21.72 4.39
C LYS A 185 23.69 -21.25 3.63
N ALA A 186 23.03 -20.17 4.09
CA ALA A 186 21.88 -19.55 3.43
C ALA A 186 22.27 -18.74 2.17
N ALA A 187 23.47 -18.15 2.17
CA ALA A 187 24.00 -17.43 1.01
C ALA A 187 24.21 -18.32 -0.24
N LYS A 188 24.26 -19.66 -0.08
CA LYS A 188 24.41 -20.62 -1.19
C LYS A 188 23.10 -21.03 -1.86
N SER A 189 21.93 -20.74 -1.28
CA SER A 189 20.61 -21.09 -1.84
C SER A 189 19.72 -19.89 -2.20
N GLY A 190 20.08 -18.67 -1.79
CA GLY A 190 19.36 -17.44 -2.15
C GLY A 190 17.97 -17.29 -1.52
N LEU A 191 17.46 -18.27 -0.78
CA LEU A 191 16.19 -18.19 -0.06
C LEU A 191 16.42 -17.89 1.43
N PRO A 192 15.61 -17.01 2.05
CA PRO A 192 15.67 -16.73 3.48
C PRO A 192 15.38 -17.97 4.32
N THR A 193 16.11 -18.13 5.42
CA THR A 193 15.85 -19.19 6.42
C THR A 193 14.52 -18.97 7.14
N TRP A 194 14.01 -20.00 7.81
CA TRP A 194 12.80 -19.90 8.65
C TRP A 194 12.84 -18.70 9.60
N THR A 195 13.92 -18.55 10.36
CA THR A 195 14.10 -17.45 11.33
C THR A 195 14.05 -16.09 10.65
N THR A 196 14.68 -15.94 9.49
CA THR A 196 14.61 -14.69 8.71
C THR A 196 13.19 -14.41 8.24
N ARG A 197 12.47 -15.41 7.71
CA ARG A 197 11.06 -15.26 7.28
C ARG A 197 10.16 -14.84 8.44
N MET A 198 10.40 -15.39 9.63
CA MET A 198 9.67 -15.02 10.85
C MET A 198 9.94 -13.58 11.28
N SER A 199 11.21 -13.13 11.22
CA SER A 199 11.57 -11.72 11.48
C SER A 199 10.85 -10.78 10.51
N ILE A 200 10.84 -11.13 9.22
CA ILE A 200 10.16 -10.36 8.17
C ILE A 200 8.66 -10.24 8.48
N ALA A 201 8.00 -11.34 8.85
CA ALA A 201 6.58 -11.33 9.21
C ALA A 201 6.30 -10.40 10.40
N ILE A 202 7.10 -10.50 11.47
CA ILE A 202 6.91 -9.70 12.70
C ILE A 202 7.16 -8.21 12.44
N GLU A 203 8.27 -7.87 11.78
CA GLU A 203 8.60 -6.47 11.50
C GLU A 203 7.57 -5.84 10.57
N THR A 204 7.11 -6.58 9.54
CA THR A 204 6.03 -6.12 8.66
C THR A 204 4.74 -5.89 9.43
N ALA A 205 4.33 -6.86 10.27
CA ALA A 205 3.12 -6.73 11.09
C ALA A 205 3.23 -5.55 12.07
N SER A 206 4.43 -5.29 12.61
CA SER A 206 4.69 -4.14 13.48
C SER A 206 4.50 -2.81 12.75
N VAL A 207 4.98 -2.70 11.50
CA VAL A 207 4.78 -1.50 10.70
C VAL A 207 3.31 -1.31 10.36
N LEU A 208 2.60 -2.36 9.92
CA LEU A 208 1.18 -2.27 9.59
C LEU A 208 0.32 -1.93 10.83
N ALA A 209 0.63 -2.52 11.99
CA ALA A 209 -0.04 -2.18 13.24
C ALA A 209 0.17 -0.70 13.62
N TYR A 210 1.38 -0.17 13.39
CA TYR A 210 1.67 1.25 13.58
C TYR A 210 0.89 2.15 12.61
N LEU A 211 0.81 1.77 11.33
CA LEU A 211 0.01 2.50 10.34
C LEU A 211 -1.46 2.54 10.73
N HIS A 212 -2.04 1.41 11.10
CA HIS A 212 -3.45 1.31 11.50
C HIS A 212 -3.74 2.09 12.79
N ALA A 213 -2.81 2.09 13.76
CA ALA A 213 -2.92 2.92 14.96
C ALA A 213 -2.82 4.43 14.66
N SER A 214 -2.27 4.80 13.50
CA SER A 214 -2.19 6.17 13.00
C SER A 214 -3.29 6.48 11.96
N ASP A 215 -4.34 5.66 11.91
CA ASP A 215 -5.45 5.76 10.95
C ASP A 215 -5.00 5.73 9.48
N VAL A 216 -3.90 5.06 9.15
CA VAL A 216 -3.40 4.91 7.77
C VAL A 216 -3.65 3.49 7.27
N ILE A 217 -4.36 3.35 6.16
CA ILE A 217 -4.49 2.09 5.41
C ILE A 217 -3.49 2.11 4.26
N HIS A 218 -2.63 1.09 4.18
CA HIS A 218 -1.59 0.98 3.17
C HIS A 218 -2.17 0.71 1.78
N ARG A 219 -3.12 -0.24 1.68
CA ARG A 219 -3.90 -0.64 0.50
C ARG A 219 -3.17 -1.41 -0.60
N ASP A 220 -1.84 -1.43 -0.60
CA ASP A 220 -1.03 -2.25 -1.51
C ASP A 220 0.06 -3.06 -0.79
N VAL A 221 -0.33 -3.76 0.28
CA VAL A 221 0.58 -4.65 1.00
C VAL A 221 0.86 -5.89 0.13
N LYS A 222 2.13 -6.10 -0.22
CA LYS A 222 2.62 -7.23 -1.00
C LYS A 222 4.11 -7.43 -0.76
N THR A 223 4.64 -8.60 -1.07
CA THR A 223 6.07 -8.92 -0.91
C THR A 223 6.98 -7.95 -1.66
N ASN A 224 6.62 -7.48 -2.86
CA ASN A 224 7.41 -6.48 -3.60
C ASN A 224 7.50 -5.10 -2.91
N ASN A 225 6.58 -4.78 -2.00
CA ASN A 225 6.57 -3.53 -1.24
C ASN A 225 7.15 -3.70 0.17
N ILE A 226 7.68 -4.89 0.50
CA ILE A 226 8.38 -5.19 1.75
C ILE A 226 9.86 -5.29 1.41
N LEU A 227 10.58 -4.19 1.57
CA LEU A 227 12.00 -4.09 1.26
C LEU A 227 12.83 -4.62 2.42
N LEU A 228 13.97 -5.24 2.11
CA LEU A 228 14.92 -5.78 3.07
C LEU A 228 16.26 -5.05 2.90
N ASP A 229 16.86 -4.63 4.02
CA ASP A 229 18.24 -4.12 3.99
C ASP A 229 19.28 -5.26 4.13
N ASN A 230 20.56 -4.89 4.21
CA ASN A 230 21.66 -5.85 4.32
C ASN A 230 21.60 -6.72 5.59
N ASN A 231 20.84 -6.29 6.60
CA ASN A 231 20.65 -7.01 7.85
C ASN A 231 19.31 -7.77 7.87
N PHE A 232 18.60 -7.85 6.73
CA PHE A 232 17.25 -8.38 6.62
C PHE A 232 16.20 -7.63 7.45
N SER A 233 16.46 -6.37 7.82
CA SER A 233 15.46 -5.52 8.47
C SER A 233 14.45 -5.01 7.45
N VAL A 234 13.19 -4.96 7.85
CA VAL A 234 12.07 -4.63 6.96
C VAL A 234 11.84 -3.14 6.83
N LYS A 235 11.55 -2.69 5.60
CA LYS A 235 10.98 -1.39 5.29
C LYS A 235 9.78 -1.54 4.36
N VAL A 236 8.60 -1.17 4.84
CA VAL A 236 7.40 -1.12 3.98
C VAL A 236 7.46 0.13 3.10
N ALA A 237 7.20 -0.04 1.81
CA ALA A 237 7.30 0.99 0.78
C ALA A 237 6.01 1.10 -0.04
N ASP A 238 5.96 2.11 -0.91
CA ASP A 238 4.86 2.39 -1.85
C ASP A 238 3.51 2.76 -1.21
N PHE A 239 3.51 3.94 -0.58
CA PHE A 239 2.31 4.56 -0.01
C PHE A 239 1.46 5.30 -1.06
N GLY A 240 1.70 5.09 -2.36
CA GLY A 240 1.01 5.81 -3.43
C GLY A 240 -0.50 5.57 -3.48
N LEU A 241 -0.94 4.42 -2.96
CA LEU A 241 -2.35 4.05 -2.85
C LEU A 241 -2.93 4.25 -1.44
N SER A 242 -2.08 4.60 -0.47
CA SER A 242 -2.46 4.69 0.93
C SER A 242 -3.48 5.79 1.19
N ARG A 243 -4.29 5.58 2.23
CA ARG A 243 -5.39 6.48 2.59
C ARG A 243 -5.44 6.66 4.10
N LEU A 244 -5.72 7.88 4.54
CA LEU A 244 -6.16 8.08 5.92
C LEU A 244 -7.60 7.61 6.05
N PHE A 245 -7.87 6.91 7.14
CA PHE A 245 -9.19 6.55 7.58
C PHE A 245 -9.83 7.80 8.21
N PRO A 246 -10.97 8.29 7.69
CA PRO A 246 -11.64 9.43 8.29
C PRO A 246 -12.09 9.08 9.70
N THR A 247 -12.00 10.03 10.63
CA THR A 247 -12.67 9.92 11.93
C THR A 247 -14.18 9.81 11.70
N ASP A 248 -14.84 8.93 12.46
CA ASP A 248 -16.30 8.72 12.49
C ASP A 248 -16.94 7.95 11.31
N VAL A 249 -16.18 7.19 10.53
CA VAL A 249 -16.75 6.27 9.51
C VAL A 249 -16.33 4.82 9.74
N SER A 250 -17.17 3.86 9.36
CA SER A 250 -16.86 2.42 9.49
C SER A 250 -16.01 1.87 8.35
N HIS A 251 -15.89 2.61 7.24
CA HIS A 251 -15.12 2.23 6.06
C HIS A 251 -14.88 3.45 5.15
N VAL A 252 -13.97 3.29 4.17
CA VAL A 252 -13.74 4.25 3.09
C VAL A 252 -14.32 3.69 1.79
N SER A 253 -15.38 4.29 1.25
CA SER A 253 -15.88 3.90 -0.09
C SER A 253 -14.94 4.42 -1.17
N THR A 254 -14.32 3.53 -1.93
CA THR A 254 -13.39 3.88 -3.02
C THR A 254 -13.28 2.74 -4.02
N ALA A 255 -13.05 3.07 -5.29
CA ALA A 255 -12.77 2.08 -6.35
C ALA A 255 -11.65 1.11 -5.92
N PRO A 256 -11.81 -0.21 -6.07
CA PRO A 256 -10.78 -1.20 -5.81
C PRO A 256 -9.48 -0.86 -6.53
N GLN A 257 -8.42 -0.67 -5.76
CA GLN A 257 -7.06 -0.51 -6.26
C GLN A 257 -6.15 -1.37 -5.39
N GLY A 258 -5.06 -1.85 -5.99
CA GLY A 258 -4.11 -2.76 -5.37
C GLY A 258 -3.64 -3.81 -6.37
N THR A 259 -2.72 -4.66 -5.94
CA THR A 259 -2.12 -5.69 -6.79
C THR A 259 -2.97 -6.97 -6.85
N PRO A 260 -3.36 -7.47 -8.03
CA PRO A 260 -4.09 -8.73 -8.17
C PRO A 260 -3.41 -9.89 -7.42
N GLY A 261 -4.19 -10.68 -6.70
CA GLY A 261 -3.68 -11.74 -5.81
C GLY A 261 -3.58 -11.33 -4.33
N TYR A 262 -3.49 -10.03 -4.04
CA TYR A 262 -3.48 -9.47 -2.67
C TYR A 262 -4.75 -8.71 -2.32
N VAL A 263 -5.50 -8.22 -3.32
CA VAL A 263 -6.70 -7.42 -3.08
C VAL A 263 -7.74 -8.21 -2.30
N ASP A 264 -8.16 -7.64 -1.16
CA ASP A 264 -9.26 -8.13 -0.34
C ASP A 264 -10.54 -8.31 -1.20
N PRO A 265 -11.11 -9.52 -1.27
CA PRO A 265 -12.27 -9.80 -2.10
C PRO A 265 -13.52 -9.04 -1.64
N GLU A 266 -13.69 -8.80 -0.34
CA GLU A 266 -14.82 -8.03 0.19
C GLU A 266 -14.67 -6.56 -0.19
N TYR A 267 -13.47 -5.99 -0.05
CA TYR A 267 -13.19 -4.65 -0.56
C TYR A 267 -13.42 -4.54 -2.08
N HIS A 268 -12.93 -5.53 -2.86
CA HIS A 268 -13.10 -5.56 -4.30
C HIS A 268 -14.59 -5.59 -4.72
N GLN A 269 -15.41 -6.34 -3.97
CA GLN A 269 -16.83 -6.49 -4.26
C GLN A 269 -17.66 -5.31 -3.75
N CYS A 270 -17.39 -4.85 -2.53
CA CYS A 270 -18.22 -3.89 -1.81
C CYS A 270 -17.74 -2.45 -1.91
N TYR A 271 -16.54 -2.22 -2.45
CA TYR A 271 -15.91 -0.91 -2.53
C TYR A 271 -15.64 -0.30 -1.14
N GLN A 272 -15.80 -1.07 -0.07
CA GLN A 272 -15.62 -0.65 1.32
C GLN A 272 -14.21 -1.01 1.77
N LEU A 273 -13.30 -0.04 1.75
CA LEU A 273 -11.94 -0.19 2.23
C LEU A 273 -11.89 -0.03 3.75
N THR A 274 -11.21 -0.94 4.43
CA THR A 274 -10.92 -0.85 5.88
C THR A 274 -9.48 -1.27 6.16
N ASP A 275 -9.02 -1.07 7.40
CA ASP A 275 -7.76 -1.63 7.91
C ASP A 275 -7.70 -3.16 7.71
N LYS A 276 -8.85 -3.83 7.76
CA LYS A 276 -8.96 -5.28 7.51
C LYS A 276 -8.65 -5.69 6.07
N SER A 277 -8.62 -4.76 5.11
CA SER A 277 -8.16 -5.04 3.75
C SER A 277 -6.63 -5.21 3.69
N ASP A 278 -5.88 -4.47 4.52
CA ASP A 278 -4.44 -4.71 4.70
C ASP A 278 -4.19 -6.03 5.43
N VAL A 279 -5.04 -6.39 6.41
CA VAL A 279 -4.94 -7.69 7.11
C VAL A 279 -5.07 -8.86 6.14
N TYR A 280 -6.03 -8.81 5.20
CA TYR A 280 -6.16 -9.84 4.16
C TYR A 280 -4.90 -9.92 3.30
N SER A 281 -4.41 -8.77 2.84
CA SER A 281 -3.21 -8.67 1.99
C SER A 281 -1.98 -9.22 2.73
N PHE A 282 -1.83 -8.93 4.01
CA PHE A 282 -0.79 -9.48 4.88
C PHE A 282 -0.95 -11.00 5.09
N GLY A 283 -2.18 -11.51 5.17
CA GLY A 283 -2.46 -12.94 5.17
C GLY A 283 -1.89 -13.63 3.93
N VAL A 284 -1.98 -13.01 2.74
CA VAL A 284 -1.34 -13.52 1.52
C VAL A 284 0.18 -13.53 1.66
N VAL A 285 0.78 -12.46 2.21
CA VAL A 285 2.22 -12.39 2.48
C VAL A 285 2.69 -13.51 3.41
N LEU A 286 1.95 -13.82 4.48
CA LEU A 286 2.27 -14.94 5.37
C LEU A 286 2.29 -16.28 4.62
N ILE A 287 1.33 -16.50 3.72
CA ILE A 287 1.33 -17.70 2.89
C ILE A 287 2.51 -17.73 1.91
N GLU A 288 2.87 -16.61 1.28
CA GLU A 288 4.06 -16.53 0.42
C GLU A 288 5.32 -16.88 1.22
N LEU A 289 5.45 -16.39 2.45
CA LEU A 289 6.59 -16.70 3.32
C LEU A 289 6.69 -18.19 3.66
N ILE A 290 5.59 -18.91 3.93
CA ILE A 290 5.67 -20.34 4.26
C ILE A 290 5.71 -21.27 3.04
N SER A 291 5.26 -20.81 1.87
CA SER A 291 5.13 -21.65 0.66
C SER A 291 6.19 -21.39 -0.40
N SER A 292 6.82 -20.21 -0.40
CA SER A 292 7.67 -19.71 -1.49
C SER A 292 6.98 -19.75 -2.87
N LYS A 293 5.64 -19.69 -2.91
CA LYS A 293 4.83 -19.69 -4.14
C LYS A 293 4.38 -18.26 -4.45
N PRO A 294 4.26 -17.86 -5.74
CA PRO A 294 3.71 -16.56 -6.08
C PRO A 294 2.23 -16.46 -5.74
N SER A 295 1.81 -15.27 -5.30
CA SER A 295 0.43 -14.89 -4.99
C SER A 295 -0.57 -15.13 -6.12
N LEU A 296 -0.15 -15.02 -7.39
CA LEU A 296 -0.96 -15.27 -8.57
C LEU A 296 -0.19 -16.10 -9.59
N ASP A 297 -0.80 -17.18 -10.06
CA ASP A 297 -0.23 -18.06 -11.08
C ASP A 297 -1.35 -18.70 -11.92
N ILE A 298 -1.45 -18.25 -13.16
CA ILE A 298 -2.49 -18.65 -14.11
C ILE A 298 -2.33 -20.08 -14.63
N THR A 299 -1.18 -20.72 -14.39
CA THR A 299 -0.91 -22.09 -14.83
C THR A 299 -1.51 -23.15 -13.88
N ARG A 300 -1.90 -22.73 -12.68
CA ARG A 300 -2.54 -23.58 -11.67
C ARG A 300 -3.98 -23.93 -12.04
N HIS A 301 -4.52 -24.94 -11.35
CA HIS A 301 -5.93 -25.27 -11.46
C HIS A 301 -6.81 -24.05 -11.13
N ARG A 302 -7.96 -23.91 -11.80
CA ARG A 302 -8.82 -22.70 -11.75
C ARG A 302 -9.13 -22.18 -10.33
N HIS A 303 -9.27 -23.08 -9.36
CA HIS A 303 -9.60 -22.75 -7.97
C HIS A 303 -8.38 -22.45 -7.09
N GLU A 304 -7.17 -22.53 -7.65
CA GLU A 304 -5.88 -22.36 -6.96
C GLU A 304 -4.98 -21.31 -7.65
N ILE A 305 -5.52 -20.61 -8.67
CA ILE A 305 -4.80 -19.54 -9.39
C ILE A 305 -4.27 -18.48 -8.41
N THR A 306 -5.12 -18.05 -7.47
CA THR A 306 -4.72 -17.17 -6.36
C THR A 306 -4.22 -18.01 -5.20
N LEU A 307 -3.09 -17.62 -4.63
CA LEU A 307 -2.46 -18.32 -3.51
C LEU A 307 -3.33 -18.35 -2.26
N SER A 308 -4.11 -17.30 -2.00
CA SER A 308 -5.09 -17.27 -0.90
C SER A 308 -6.11 -18.41 -1.00
N ASN A 309 -6.72 -18.61 -2.18
CA ASN A 309 -7.66 -19.71 -2.40
C ASN A 309 -6.98 -21.09 -2.31
N MET A 310 -5.75 -21.23 -2.81
CA MET A 310 -4.97 -22.46 -2.64
C MET A 310 -4.77 -22.76 -1.15
N ALA A 311 -4.32 -21.77 -0.36
CA ALA A 311 -4.06 -21.95 1.06
C ALA A 311 -5.31 -22.32 1.84
N ILE A 312 -6.42 -21.58 1.63
CA ILE A 312 -7.72 -21.89 2.26
C ILE A 312 -8.12 -23.35 1.97
N ASN A 313 -8.02 -23.78 0.72
CA ASN A 313 -8.39 -25.14 0.29
C ASN A 313 -7.49 -26.21 0.93
N LYS A 314 -6.16 -26.02 0.91
CA LYS A 314 -5.20 -26.97 1.48
C LYS A 314 -5.32 -27.07 3.00
N ILE A 315 -5.48 -25.95 3.69
CA ILE A 315 -5.65 -25.91 5.16
C ILE A 315 -6.96 -26.62 5.55
N GLN A 316 -8.08 -26.31 4.88
CA GLN A 316 -9.37 -26.95 5.18
C GLN A 316 -9.39 -28.47 4.92
N LYS A 317 -8.60 -28.94 3.95
CA LYS A 317 -8.47 -30.37 3.64
C LYS A 317 -7.38 -31.07 4.46
N ASN A 318 -6.78 -30.40 5.44
CA ASN A 318 -5.67 -30.91 6.23
C ASN A 318 -4.47 -31.36 5.36
N ALA A 319 -4.22 -30.65 4.26
CA ALA A 319 -3.19 -30.89 3.27
C ALA A 319 -2.13 -29.79 3.26
N LEU A 320 -1.83 -29.20 4.43
CA LEU A 320 -0.87 -28.09 4.58
C LEU A 320 0.53 -28.46 4.06
N HIS A 321 0.95 -29.72 4.23
CA HIS A 321 2.23 -30.23 3.72
C HIS A 321 2.43 -30.03 2.20
N GLU A 322 1.36 -30.01 1.40
CA GLU A 322 1.43 -29.78 -0.04
C GLU A 322 1.65 -28.30 -0.40
N LEU A 323 1.38 -27.39 0.54
CA LEU A 323 1.52 -25.94 0.38
C LEU A 323 2.91 -25.46 0.78
N VAL A 324 3.47 -26.01 1.86
CA VAL A 324 4.67 -25.52 2.53
C VAL A 324 5.93 -25.76 1.69
N ASP A 325 6.86 -24.81 1.72
CA ASP A 325 8.17 -24.91 1.09
C ASP A 325 8.97 -26.08 1.71
N PRO A 326 9.32 -27.12 0.93
CA PRO A 326 10.05 -28.28 1.44
C PRO A 326 11.39 -27.93 2.10
N SER A 327 12.01 -26.81 1.71
CA SER A 327 13.30 -26.36 2.28
C SER A 327 13.19 -25.87 3.72
N LEU A 328 11.98 -25.60 4.22
CA LEU A 328 11.74 -25.21 5.60
C LEU A 328 11.80 -26.40 6.57
N GLY A 329 11.84 -27.64 6.09
CA GLY A 329 11.95 -28.82 6.95
C GLY A 329 10.64 -29.23 7.64
N PHE A 330 9.49 -28.87 7.07
CA PHE A 330 8.15 -29.19 7.61
C PHE A 330 7.93 -30.69 7.89
N GLU A 331 8.47 -31.57 7.04
CA GLU A 331 8.36 -33.03 7.21
C GLU A 331 9.41 -33.61 8.16
N SER A 332 10.54 -32.92 8.32
CA SER A 332 11.72 -33.43 9.03
C SER A 332 11.85 -32.93 10.47
N ASP A 333 11.25 -31.78 10.78
CA ASP A 333 11.36 -31.12 12.08
C ASP A 333 9.95 -30.87 12.65
N CYS A 334 9.61 -31.58 13.73
CA CYS A 334 8.29 -31.49 14.36
C CYS A 334 8.00 -30.10 14.95
N LYS A 335 9.03 -29.38 15.39
CA LYS A 335 8.92 -28.03 15.95
C LYS A 335 8.66 -27.02 14.85
N VAL A 336 9.43 -27.09 13.76
CA VAL A 336 9.18 -26.23 12.60
C VAL A 336 7.80 -26.48 12.01
N ARG A 337 7.35 -27.75 12.00
CA ARG A 337 5.98 -28.11 11.61
C ARG A 337 4.92 -27.44 12.49
N GLU A 338 5.09 -27.44 13.81
CA GLU A 338 4.18 -26.75 14.74
C GLU A 338 4.14 -25.26 14.46
N LEU A 339 5.30 -24.61 14.36
CA LEU A 339 5.39 -23.16 14.11
C LEU A 339 4.77 -22.77 12.75
N ILE A 340 5.02 -23.55 11.70
CA ILE A 340 4.42 -23.32 10.37
C ILE A 340 2.91 -23.52 10.41
N THR A 341 2.42 -24.49 11.19
CA THR A 341 0.98 -24.72 11.37
C THR A 341 0.34 -23.51 12.05
N ASP A 342 0.93 -22.99 13.13
CA ASP A 342 0.45 -21.78 13.82
C ASP A 342 0.40 -20.57 12.86
N ILE A 343 1.43 -20.39 12.00
CA ILE A 343 1.44 -19.31 10.99
C ILE A 343 0.36 -19.53 9.93
N ALA A 344 0.17 -20.75 9.45
CA ALA A 344 -0.86 -21.07 8.47
C ALA A 344 -2.27 -20.82 9.03
N GLU A 345 -2.51 -21.15 10.30
CA GLU A 345 -3.76 -20.86 10.99
C GLU A 345 -4.01 -19.35 11.16
N LEU A 346 -2.98 -18.59 11.55
CA LEU A 346 -3.07 -17.14 11.62
C LEU A 346 -3.36 -16.51 10.25
N ALA A 347 -2.67 -16.97 9.20
CA ALA A 347 -2.93 -16.54 7.84
C ALA A 347 -4.35 -16.89 7.39
N PHE A 348 -4.85 -18.09 7.72
CA PHE A 348 -6.22 -18.50 7.45
C PHE A 348 -7.25 -17.57 8.11
N GLN A 349 -7.00 -17.11 9.34
CA GLN A 349 -7.85 -16.13 10.02
C GLN A 349 -7.83 -14.77 9.31
N CYS A 350 -6.66 -14.31 8.85
CA CYS A 350 -6.52 -13.08 8.08
C CYS A 350 -7.24 -13.14 6.72
N LEU A 351 -7.30 -14.33 6.10
CA LEU A 351 -7.88 -14.57 4.78
C LEU A 351 -9.39 -14.85 4.78
N LYS A 352 -10.08 -14.76 5.95
CA LYS A 352 -11.53 -14.94 6.02
C LYS A 352 -12.27 -13.92 5.15
N ASN A 353 -13.32 -14.34 4.45
CA ASN A 353 -14.09 -13.44 3.58
C ASN A 353 -14.68 -12.26 4.36
N GLY A 354 -15.34 -12.49 5.50
CA GLY A 354 -15.94 -11.41 6.30
C GLY A 354 -14.92 -10.64 7.14
N ARG A 355 -14.81 -9.33 6.93
CA ARG A 355 -13.90 -8.40 7.64
C ARG A 355 -14.04 -8.43 9.16
N GLY A 356 -15.25 -8.63 9.68
CA GLY A 356 -15.53 -8.69 11.11
C GLY A 356 -14.92 -9.92 11.80
N MET A 357 -14.56 -10.95 11.03
CA MET A 357 -13.94 -12.17 11.54
C MET A 357 -12.42 -12.18 11.44
N ARG A 358 -11.82 -11.19 10.76
CA ARG A 358 -10.36 -11.05 10.66
C ARG A 358 -9.84 -10.40 11.94
N PRO A 359 -8.66 -10.79 12.46
CA PRO A 359 -8.01 -10.05 13.54
C PRO A 359 -7.61 -8.63 13.09
N SER A 360 -7.28 -7.76 14.04
CA SER A 360 -6.55 -6.50 13.80
C SER A 360 -5.07 -6.79 13.61
N MET A 361 -4.34 -5.88 12.95
CA MET A 361 -2.88 -6.05 12.80
C MET A 361 -2.13 -6.07 14.14
N LYS A 362 -2.68 -5.45 15.18
CA LYS A 362 -2.14 -5.54 16.54
C LYS A 362 -2.25 -6.97 17.08
N GLU A 363 -3.42 -7.59 17.00
CA GLU A 363 -3.62 -8.99 17.41
C GLU A 363 -2.75 -9.95 16.58
N VAL A 364 -2.65 -9.72 15.26
CA VAL A 364 -1.74 -10.48 14.38
C VAL A 364 -0.29 -10.39 14.86
N LEU A 365 0.19 -9.19 15.19
CA LEU A 365 1.54 -8.98 15.71
C LEU A 365 1.79 -9.69 17.04
N GLU A 366 0.80 -9.68 17.94
CA GLU A 366 0.88 -10.36 19.24
C GLU A 366 1.02 -11.87 19.03
N VAL A 367 0.16 -12.48 18.19
CA VAL A 367 0.24 -13.92 17.87
C VAL A 367 1.58 -14.27 17.21
N LEU A 368 2.09 -13.45 16.27
CA LEU A 368 3.40 -13.71 15.65
C LEU A 368 4.54 -13.69 16.68
N LYS A 369 4.52 -12.76 17.64
CA LYS A 369 5.52 -12.71 18.72
C LYS A 369 5.41 -13.92 19.65
N GLU A 370 4.20 -14.39 19.94
CA GLU A 370 3.99 -15.62 20.71
C GLU A 370 4.59 -16.84 20.00
N ILE A 371 4.32 -17.00 18.70
CA ILE A 371 4.90 -18.07 17.87
C ILE A 371 6.44 -18.00 17.91
N GLN A 372 7.02 -16.80 17.78
CA GLN A 372 8.47 -16.61 17.85
C GLN A 372 9.04 -16.96 19.24
N SER A 373 8.30 -16.66 20.31
CA SER A 373 8.75 -16.97 21.67
C SER A 373 8.83 -18.48 21.94
N LYS A 374 7.92 -19.27 21.34
CA LYS A 374 7.99 -20.75 21.35
C LYS A 374 9.28 -21.26 20.69
N ASP A 375 9.79 -20.53 19.69
CA ASP A 375 11.06 -20.86 19.05
C ASP A 375 12.25 -20.66 20.00
N TYR A 376 12.31 -19.52 20.70
CA TYR A 376 13.39 -19.17 21.63
C TYR A 376 13.37 -19.91 22.97
N GLY A 377 12.19 -20.23 23.51
CA GLY A 377 12.03 -20.90 24.81
C GLY A 377 12.72 -22.27 24.90
N ILE A 378 13.04 -22.87 23.76
CA ILE A 378 13.60 -24.24 23.66
C ILE A 378 15.11 -24.25 23.38
N GLN A 379 15.67 -23.21 22.75
CA GLN A 379 17.13 -23.10 22.56
C GLN A 379 17.89 -22.99 23.91
N LYS A 380 17.24 -22.47 24.96
CA LYS A 380 17.79 -22.44 26.33
C LYS A 380 17.79 -23.80 27.03
N THR A 381 16.88 -24.71 26.68
CA THR A 381 16.78 -26.03 27.30
C THR A 381 17.80 -27.01 26.72
N GLU A 382 18.18 -26.86 25.45
CA GLU A 382 19.22 -27.68 24.81
C GLU A 382 20.65 -27.16 25.04
N GLY A 383 20.83 -25.86 25.33
CA GLY A 383 22.13 -25.24 25.62
C GLY A 383 22.58 -25.26 27.09
N GLY A 384 21.75 -25.75 28.02
CA GLY A 384 21.99 -25.68 29.48
C GLY A 384 22.70 -26.90 30.09
N GLY A 385 23.09 -27.89 29.28
CA GLY A 385 23.62 -29.15 29.78
C GLY A 385 25.09 -29.39 29.45
N ILE A 386 26.02 -28.57 29.97
CA ILE A 386 27.40 -28.96 30.34
C ILE A 386 27.96 -27.87 31.26
N SER A 387 28.04 -28.17 32.56
CA SER A 387 29.19 -27.80 33.41
C SER A 387 29.23 -28.71 34.62
N SER A 388 30.10 -29.71 34.54
CA SER A 388 30.79 -30.44 35.62
C SER A 388 31.02 -29.59 36.88
N ARG A 389 30.86 -30.13 38.10
CA ARG A 389 31.69 -31.18 38.71
C ARG A 389 31.04 -31.70 39.99
#